data_AF-A0AA51FW64-F1
#
_entry.id   AF-A0AA51FW64-F1
#
_cell.length_a   1.000
_cell.length_b   1.000
_cell.length_c   1.000
_cell.angle_alpha   90.00
_cell.angle_beta   90.00
_cell.angle_gamma   90.00
#
_symmetry.space_group_name_H-M   'P 1'
#
loop_
_entity.id
_entity.type
_entity.pdbx_description
1 polymer ?
#
loop_
_entity_poly.entity_id
_entity_poly.type
_entity_poly.pdbx_seq_one_letter_code
_entity_poly.pdbx_strand_id
1 'polypeptide(L)'
;MGPKGRNVILEQSWGSPKITKDGVTVAKGVELKDKFQNIGAKLVQNVANNTNEEAGDGTTTATVLARAIAKEGFEKISKGANPIEIRRGVMLAVDAVKDKLKNMSKPVTTPGEIAQVATISANGDTAIGKLIADAMNKVGRDGVITVKDGKTLNDELEIIEGMKFDRGYISPYFINSSKGAKVEFQDALLLLSEKKISNVQTIIPALEMANQQRKPLVIIAEDVDGEALSTLVVNRLKIGLQVAAVKAPGFGDNRKSTLSDMAIATGGVVFGDDANLIKLEDVQPSDLGQVGEIVITKDDTLILKGKGNKADIDRRAEQIRDQIQETTSEYEKEKLQERLARLASGVAVLHVGGSSEVEVNEKKDRVNDALNATRAAVEEGIVPGGGSALIRCIP
;
A
#
# COMPACT_ATOMS: atom_id res chain seq x y z
N MET A 1 18.88 16.14 2.74
CA MET A 1 17.77 16.72 1.96
C MET A 1 18.28 17.21 0.62
N GLY A 2 17.50 17.02 -0.46
CA GLY A 2 17.79 17.56 -1.79
C GLY A 2 18.79 16.74 -2.63
N PRO A 3 19.09 17.19 -3.86
CA PRO A 3 19.87 16.44 -4.85
C PRO A 3 21.31 16.18 -4.40
N LYS A 4 21.90 17.11 -3.63
CA LYS A 4 23.23 16.97 -3.02
C LYS A 4 23.21 16.41 -1.59
N GLY A 5 22.08 15.82 -1.18
CA GLY A 5 21.95 15.14 0.11
C GLY A 5 22.86 13.90 0.18
N ARG A 6 23.28 13.55 1.40
CA ARG A 6 24.15 12.39 1.68
C ARG A 6 23.35 11.22 2.23
N ASN A 7 23.90 10.02 2.05
CA ASN A 7 23.34 8.80 2.61
C ASN A 7 23.70 8.70 4.10
N VAL A 8 22.83 8.03 4.85
CA VAL A 8 23.03 7.68 6.26
C VAL A 8 23.17 6.16 6.35
N ILE A 9 24.18 5.72 7.10
CA ILE A 9 24.40 4.31 7.39
C ILE A 9 23.81 4.02 8.77
N LEU A 10 22.92 3.04 8.85
CA LEU A 10 22.28 2.60 10.07
C LEU A 10 22.74 1.17 10.38
N GLU A 11 23.24 0.98 11.60
CA GLU A 11 23.47 -0.35 12.15
C GLU A 11 22.14 -1.13 12.19
N GLN A 12 22.19 -2.42 11.87
CA GLN A 12 21.08 -3.34 12.01
C GLN A 12 21.43 -4.35 13.10
N SER A 13 20.44 -4.73 13.92
CA SER A 13 20.65 -5.71 14.99
C SER A 13 21.06 -7.10 14.47
N TRP A 14 20.82 -7.37 13.19
CA TRP A 14 21.30 -8.56 12.46
C TRP A 14 21.56 -8.19 10.99
N GLY A 15 22.53 -8.86 10.37
CA GLY A 15 22.84 -8.70 8.94
C GLY A 15 23.70 -7.48 8.60
N SER A 16 23.66 -7.09 7.32
CA SER A 16 24.44 -5.97 6.79
C SER A 16 23.83 -4.61 7.18
N PRO A 17 24.64 -3.55 7.32
CA PRO A 17 24.13 -2.22 7.65
C PRO A 17 23.18 -1.71 6.56
N LYS A 18 22.13 -0.99 6.95
CA LYS A 18 21.20 -0.35 6.01
C LYS A 18 21.78 1.01 5.59
N ILE A 19 21.90 1.22 4.28
CA ILE A 19 22.20 2.53 3.70
C ILE A 19 20.88 3.14 3.25
N THR A 20 20.58 4.36 3.69
CA THR A 20 19.32 5.01 3.33
C THR A 20 19.48 6.52 3.15
N LYS A 21 18.60 7.09 2.33
CA LYS A 21 18.42 8.54 2.18
C LYS A 21 17.02 8.99 2.64
N ASP A 22 16.18 8.05 3.05
CA ASP A 22 14.82 8.30 3.50
C ASP A 22 14.80 8.86 4.94
N GLY A 23 14.09 9.97 5.10
CA GLY A 23 13.98 10.69 6.36
C GLY A 23 13.23 9.92 7.45
N VAL A 24 12.23 9.09 7.10
CA VAL A 24 11.48 8.33 8.12
C VAL A 24 12.29 7.14 8.62
N THR A 25 13.00 6.44 7.74
CA THR A 25 13.92 5.36 8.13
C THR A 25 15.01 5.90 9.05
N VAL A 26 15.62 7.04 8.72
CA VAL A 26 16.61 7.69 9.59
C VAL A 26 15.99 8.10 10.92
N ALA A 27 14.81 8.73 10.91
CA ALA A 27 14.16 9.18 12.14
C ALA A 27 13.89 7.99 13.09
N LYS A 28 13.37 6.87 12.57
CA LYS A 28 13.11 5.64 13.35
C LYS A 28 14.38 5.02 13.94
N GLY A 29 15.51 5.13 13.25
CA GLY A 29 16.80 4.61 13.70
C GLY A 29 17.48 5.44 14.80
N VAL A 30 16.98 6.63 15.12
CA VAL A 30 17.57 7.50 16.14
C VAL A 30 16.93 7.22 17.50
N GLU A 31 17.74 6.88 18.50
CA GLU A 31 17.33 6.79 19.89
C GLU A 31 18.39 7.44 20.78
N LEU A 32 17.96 8.25 21.74
CA LEU A 32 18.85 9.01 22.62
C LEU A 32 18.82 8.44 24.03
N LYS A 33 19.99 8.36 24.66
CA LYS A 33 20.14 7.84 26.03
C LYS A 33 19.48 8.75 27.07
N ASP A 34 19.57 10.07 26.87
CA ASP A 34 18.90 11.03 27.74
C ASP A 34 17.38 11.01 27.50
N LYS A 35 16.61 10.84 28.58
CA LYS A 35 15.16 10.65 28.49
C LYS A 35 14.44 11.87 27.90
N PHE A 36 14.86 13.09 28.24
CA PHE A 36 14.19 14.31 27.76
C PHE A 36 14.51 14.57 26.29
N GLN A 37 15.77 14.38 25.89
CA GLN A 37 16.16 14.44 24.49
C GLN A 37 15.44 13.35 23.67
N ASN A 38 15.29 12.14 24.22
CA ASN A 38 14.59 11.05 23.55
C ASN A 38 13.10 11.35 23.37
N ILE A 39 12.44 12.00 24.34
CA ILE A 39 11.05 12.47 24.18
C ILE A 39 10.94 13.41 22.97
N GLY A 40 11.85 14.38 22.84
CA GLY A 40 11.90 15.27 21.68
C GLY A 40 12.11 14.51 20.36
N ALA A 41 13.04 13.54 20.35
CA ALA A 41 13.28 12.69 19.19
C ALA A 41 12.03 11.89 18.79
N LYS A 42 11.31 11.31 19.76
CA LYS A 42 10.07 10.53 19.53
C LYS A 42 8.94 11.40 18.98
N LEU A 43 8.81 12.65 19.43
CA LEU A 43 7.83 13.58 18.87
C LEU A 43 8.10 13.88 17.38
N VAL A 44 9.36 14.10 17.00
CA VAL A 44 9.74 14.33 15.61
C VAL A 44 9.61 13.06 14.76
N GLN A 45 9.90 11.88 15.33
CA GLN A 45 9.64 10.59 14.68
C GLN A 45 8.16 10.42 14.32
N ASN A 46 7.25 10.79 15.22
CA ASN A 46 5.82 10.73 14.94
C ASN A 46 5.42 11.66 13.78
N VAL A 47 6.00 12.86 13.68
CA VAL A 47 5.77 13.75 12.55
C VAL A 47 6.22 13.12 11.22
N ALA A 48 7.41 12.50 11.21
CA ALA A 48 7.93 11.82 10.03
C ALA A 48 7.05 10.62 9.64
N ASN A 49 6.63 9.81 10.61
CA ASN A 49 5.76 8.65 10.39
C ASN A 49 4.40 9.05 9.83
N ASN A 50 3.73 10.02 10.44
CA ASN A 50 2.42 10.48 9.98
C ASN A 50 2.50 11.03 8.55
N THR A 51 3.53 11.81 8.25
CA THR A 51 3.76 12.33 6.88
C THR A 51 3.96 11.19 5.88
N ASN A 52 4.72 10.16 6.26
CA ASN A 52 4.97 9.00 5.40
C ASN A 52 3.70 8.16 5.19
N GLU A 53 2.88 7.98 6.22
CA GLU A 53 1.61 7.23 6.12
C GLU A 53 0.59 7.97 5.26
N GLU A 54 0.55 9.30 5.32
CA GLU A 54 -0.44 10.12 4.60
C GLU A 54 -0.02 10.43 3.16
N ALA A 55 1.26 10.77 2.91
CA ALA A 55 1.73 11.23 1.60
C ALA A 55 2.77 10.32 0.94
N GLY A 56 3.44 9.44 1.70
CA GLY A 56 4.47 8.53 1.18
C GLY A 56 5.77 9.18 0.69
N ASP A 57 5.94 10.49 0.84
CA ASP A 57 7.17 11.29 0.62
C ASP A 57 7.13 12.53 1.55
N GLY A 58 8.16 13.38 1.55
CA GLY A 58 8.18 14.66 2.28
C GLY A 58 8.64 14.54 3.74
N THR A 59 9.04 13.35 4.18
CA THR A 59 9.45 13.04 5.57
C THR A 59 10.58 13.96 6.05
N THR A 60 11.58 14.22 5.20
CA THR A 60 12.67 15.13 5.55
C THR A 60 12.18 16.59 5.66
N THR A 61 11.28 17.03 4.79
CA THR A 61 10.69 18.38 4.84
C THR A 61 9.88 18.56 6.12
N ALA A 62 9.05 17.58 6.47
CA ALA A 62 8.25 17.60 7.69
C ALA A 62 9.12 17.70 8.95
N THR A 63 10.20 16.92 9.04
CA THR A 63 11.11 16.95 10.21
C THR A 63 11.84 18.28 10.36
N VAL A 64 12.32 18.90 9.27
CA VAL A 64 13.00 20.21 9.36
C VAL A 64 12.03 21.34 9.71
N LEU A 65 10.79 21.29 9.21
CA LEU A 65 9.73 22.25 9.56
C LEU A 65 9.30 22.09 11.02
N ALA A 66 9.09 20.86 11.49
CA ALA A 66 8.76 20.59 12.89
C ALA A 66 9.84 21.13 13.83
N ARG A 67 11.12 20.91 13.50
CA ARG A 67 12.25 21.48 14.25
C ARG A 67 12.22 23.01 14.25
N ALA A 68 11.97 23.65 13.10
CA ALA A 68 11.92 25.10 13.00
C ALA A 68 10.80 25.69 13.88
N ILE A 69 9.59 25.13 13.78
CA ILE A 69 8.43 25.54 14.59
C ILE A 69 8.71 25.34 16.08
N ALA A 70 9.29 24.19 16.47
CA ALA A 70 9.61 23.92 17.86
C ALA A 70 10.65 24.91 18.41
N LYS A 71 11.73 25.15 17.67
CA LYS A 71 12.80 26.07 18.09
C LYS A 71 12.28 27.49 18.25
N GLU A 72 11.65 28.04 17.21
CA GLU A 72 11.08 29.40 17.24
C GLU A 72 10.00 29.51 18.33
N GLY A 73 9.17 28.48 18.49
CA GLY A 73 8.18 28.41 19.56
C GLY A 73 8.81 28.53 20.95
N PHE A 74 9.84 27.73 21.24
CA PHE A 74 10.52 27.78 22.53
C PHE A 74 11.23 29.11 22.80
N GLU A 75 11.78 29.76 21.76
CA GLU A 75 12.42 31.08 21.90
C GLU A 75 11.41 32.21 22.18
N LYS A 76 10.18 32.12 21.65
CA LYS A 76 9.12 33.13 21.86
C LYS A 76 8.32 32.93 23.14
N ILE A 77 8.38 31.74 23.76
CA ILE A 77 7.71 31.48 25.04
C ILE A 77 8.56 32.08 26.17
N SER A 78 8.39 33.39 26.39
CA SER A 78 8.91 34.11 27.55
C SER A 78 7.85 34.26 28.65
N LYS A 79 8.24 34.77 29.82
CA LYS A 79 7.31 35.04 30.93
C LYS A 79 6.22 36.02 30.47
N GLY A 80 4.96 35.57 30.49
CA GLY A 80 3.78 36.34 30.06
C GLY A 80 3.19 35.93 28.71
N ALA A 81 3.88 35.09 27.92
CA ALA A 81 3.32 34.52 26.69
C ALA A 81 2.35 33.37 27.01
N ASN A 82 1.28 33.23 26.22
CA ASN A 82 0.36 32.09 26.29
C ASN A 82 0.66 31.10 25.15
N PRO A 83 1.25 29.92 25.42
CA PRO A 83 1.59 28.94 24.40
C PRO A 83 0.38 28.41 23.62
N ILE A 84 -0.82 28.43 24.23
CA ILE A 84 -2.05 27.97 23.58
C ILE A 84 -2.46 28.93 22.46
N GLU A 85 -2.40 30.24 22.70
CA GLU A 85 -2.71 31.25 21.68
C GLU A 85 -1.65 31.30 20.58
N ILE A 86 -0.36 31.09 20.91
CA ILE A 86 0.69 30.95 19.90
C ILE A 86 0.39 29.74 19.00
N ARG A 87 0.05 28.58 19.58
CA ARG A 87 -0.34 27.40 18.82
C ARG A 87 -1.53 27.70 17.91
N ARG A 88 -2.56 28.40 18.41
CA ARG A 88 -3.73 28.78 17.61
C ARG A 88 -3.33 29.67 16.42
N GLY A 89 -2.49 30.66 16.65
CA GLY A 89 -1.96 31.53 15.60
C GLY A 89 -1.17 30.76 14.54
N VAL A 90 -0.33 29.80 14.94
CA VAL A 90 0.40 28.92 14.01
C VAL A 90 -0.55 28.09 13.18
N MET A 91 -1.60 27.50 13.77
CA MET A 91 -2.59 26.72 13.02
C MET A 91 -3.31 27.57 11.97
N LEU A 92 -3.74 28.79 12.32
CA LEU A 92 -4.36 29.72 11.38
C LEU A 92 -3.43 30.09 10.23
N ALA A 93 -2.14 30.29 10.52
CA ALA A 93 -1.14 30.56 9.48
C ALA A 93 -0.94 29.34 8.55
N VAL A 94 -0.92 28.12 9.10
CA VAL A 94 -0.83 26.89 8.30
C VAL A 94 -2.05 26.72 7.39
N ASP A 95 -3.25 27.01 7.87
CA ASP A 95 -4.48 26.95 7.07
C ASP A 95 -4.43 27.95 5.90
N ALA A 96 -4.00 29.19 6.15
CA ALA A 96 -3.81 30.19 5.10
C ALA A 96 -2.75 29.75 4.06
N VAL A 97 -1.65 29.13 4.51
CA VAL A 97 -0.62 28.58 3.62
C VAL A 97 -1.18 27.43 2.78
N LYS A 98 -1.98 26.53 3.37
CA LYS A 98 -2.64 25.43 2.63
C LYS A 98 -3.52 25.95 1.51
N ASP A 99 -4.34 26.96 1.78
CA ASP A 99 -5.22 27.56 0.77
C ASP A 99 -4.41 28.22 -0.35
N LYS A 100 -3.30 28.88 -0.01
CA LYS A 100 -2.40 29.47 -1.00
C LYS A 100 -1.70 28.41 -1.86
N LEU A 101 -1.31 27.28 -1.27
CA LEU A 101 -0.72 26.14 -2.00
C LEU A 101 -1.73 25.53 -2.98
N LYS A 102 -2.98 25.32 -2.55
CA LYS A 102 -4.07 24.84 -3.42
C LYS A 102 -4.29 25.77 -4.62
N ASN A 103 -4.29 27.07 -4.39
CA ASN A 103 -4.41 28.08 -5.46
C ASN A 103 -3.20 28.11 -6.41
N MET A 104 -2.02 27.66 -5.97
CA MET A 104 -0.81 27.56 -6.79
C MET A 104 -0.70 26.22 -7.52
N SER A 105 -1.46 25.21 -7.07
CA SER A 105 -1.44 23.85 -7.64
C SER A 105 -1.91 23.87 -9.09
N LYS A 106 -1.27 23.05 -9.91
CA LYS A 106 -1.66 22.79 -11.29
C LYS A 106 -1.89 21.30 -11.48
N PRO A 107 -3.04 20.88 -12.05
CA PRO A 107 -3.28 19.47 -12.36
C PRO A 107 -2.22 18.91 -13.30
N VAL A 108 -1.81 17.66 -13.07
CA VAL A 108 -0.90 16.94 -13.97
C VAL A 108 -1.68 16.46 -15.18
N THR A 109 -1.25 16.84 -16.37
CA THR A 109 -1.97 16.54 -17.63
C THR A 109 -1.15 15.70 -18.59
N THR A 110 0.18 15.81 -18.54
CA THR A 110 1.07 15.15 -19.50
C THR A 110 1.88 14.03 -18.84
N PRO A 111 2.15 12.94 -19.58
CA PRO A 111 3.08 11.91 -19.12
C PRO A 111 4.50 12.45 -18.82
N GLY A 112 4.88 13.55 -19.49
CA GLY A 112 6.15 14.25 -19.25
C GLY A 112 6.24 14.84 -17.85
N GLU A 113 5.15 15.42 -17.34
CA GLU A 113 5.07 15.92 -15.96
C GLU A 113 5.16 14.79 -14.94
N ILE A 114 4.52 13.64 -15.20
CA ILE A 114 4.63 12.44 -14.36
C ILE A 114 6.09 11.99 -14.28
N ALA A 115 6.76 11.87 -15.43
CA ALA A 115 8.17 11.49 -15.48
C ALA A 115 9.08 12.49 -14.74
N GLN A 116 8.76 13.79 -14.79
CA GLN A 116 9.51 14.82 -14.05
C GLN A 116 9.36 14.65 -12.54
N VAL A 117 8.12 14.48 -12.03
CA VAL A 117 7.88 14.24 -10.59
C VAL A 117 8.62 13.00 -10.14
N ALA A 118 8.46 11.88 -10.87
CA ALA A 118 9.12 10.62 -10.59
C ALA A 118 10.65 10.76 -10.54
N THR A 119 11.25 11.44 -11.53
CA THR A 119 12.70 11.67 -11.61
C THR A 119 13.20 12.49 -10.42
N ILE A 120 12.48 13.56 -10.04
CA ILE A 120 12.89 14.45 -8.96
C ILE A 120 12.84 13.71 -7.62
N SER A 121 11.75 13.00 -7.33
CA SER A 121 11.61 12.20 -6.11
C SER A 121 12.58 11.00 -6.07
N ALA A 122 12.90 10.40 -7.21
CA ALA A 122 13.93 9.35 -7.33
C ALA A 122 15.38 9.88 -7.22
N ASN A 123 15.58 11.10 -6.68
CA ASN A 123 16.88 11.76 -6.52
C ASN A 123 17.61 12.04 -7.84
N GLY A 124 16.87 12.45 -8.88
CA GLY A 124 17.41 12.81 -10.20
C GLY A 124 17.61 11.62 -11.14
N ASP A 125 17.14 10.43 -10.77
CA ASP A 125 17.26 9.23 -11.58
C ASP A 125 16.21 9.20 -12.69
N THR A 126 16.64 9.60 -13.89
CA THR A 126 15.77 9.63 -15.07
C THR A 126 15.34 8.25 -15.56
N ALA A 127 16.09 7.19 -15.25
CA ALA A 127 15.73 5.83 -15.65
C ALA A 127 14.52 5.36 -14.83
N ILE A 128 14.57 5.55 -13.50
CA ILE A 128 13.43 5.31 -12.61
C ILE A 128 12.23 6.16 -13.02
N GLY A 129 12.45 7.45 -13.30
CA GLY A 129 11.36 8.34 -13.68
C GLY A 129 10.61 7.93 -14.95
N LYS A 130 11.36 7.49 -15.99
CA LYS A 130 10.77 6.95 -17.21
C LYS A 130 10.04 5.63 -16.96
N LEU A 131 10.64 4.73 -16.19
CA LEU A 131 10.06 3.43 -15.84
C LEU A 131 8.70 3.58 -15.16
N ILE A 132 8.59 4.51 -14.20
CA ILE A 132 7.33 4.80 -13.49
C ILE A 132 6.31 5.44 -14.43
N ALA A 133 6.72 6.39 -15.29
CA ALA A 133 5.83 7.01 -16.25
C ALA A 133 5.28 6.00 -17.28
N ASP A 134 6.13 5.09 -17.77
CA ASP A 134 5.73 4.01 -18.66
C ASP A 134 4.77 3.04 -17.98
N ALA A 135 5.01 2.71 -16.71
CA ALA A 135 4.11 1.90 -15.92
C ALA A 135 2.73 2.57 -15.81
N MET A 136 2.67 3.83 -15.36
CA MET A 136 1.42 4.60 -15.23
C MET A 136 0.67 4.75 -16.56
N ASN A 137 1.37 4.96 -17.67
CA ASN A 137 0.74 5.04 -18.98
C ASN A 137 0.07 3.72 -19.40
N LYS A 138 0.66 2.58 -19.01
CA LYS A 138 0.13 1.27 -19.38
C LYS A 138 -0.99 0.79 -18.46
N VAL A 139 -0.93 1.09 -17.17
CA VAL A 139 -1.96 0.67 -16.19
C VAL A 139 -3.07 1.70 -16.01
N GLY A 140 -2.87 2.94 -16.50
CA GLY A 140 -3.79 4.05 -16.28
C GLY A 140 -3.57 4.77 -14.95
N ARG A 141 -4.32 5.85 -14.72
CA ARG A 141 -4.19 6.69 -13.51
C ARG A 141 -4.52 5.94 -12.23
N ASP A 142 -5.56 5.11 -12.28
CA ASP A 142 -6.03 4.30 -11.15
C ASP A 142 -5.35 2.92 -11.09
N GLY A 143 -4.35 2.70 -11.96
CA GLY A 143 -3.65 1.45 -12.07
C GLY A 143 -2.74 1.17 -10.87
N VAL A 144 -2.70 -0.09 -10.45
CA VAL A 144 -1.84 -0.50 -9.34
C VAL A 144 -0.43 -0.75 -9.86
N ILE A 145 0.55 -0.13 -9.21
CA ILE A 145 1.98 -0.31 -9.49
C ILE A 145 2.63 -0.80 -8.19
N THR A 146 3.45 -1.84 -8.29
CA THR A 146 4.12 -2.47 -7.16
C THR A 146 5.61 -2.66 -7.44
N VAL A 147 6.43 -2.63 -6.40
CA VAL A 147 7.89 -2.65 -6.53
C VAL A 147 8.45 -3.90 -5.84
N LYS A 148 9.28 -4.66 -6.57
CA LYS A 148 9.90 -5.91 -6.11
C LYS A 148 11.40 -5.92 -6.32
N ASP A 149 12.05 -6.82 -5.59
CA ASP A 149 13.49 -7.06 -5.72
C ASP A 149 13.70 -7.84 -7.04
N GLY A 150 14.40 -7.23 -7.99
CA GLY A 150 14.76 -7.86 -9.25
C GLY A 150 15.88 -8.87 -9.06
N LYS A 151 15.90 -9.91 -9.91
CA LYS A 151 17.01 -10.89 -9.96
C LYS A 151 18.11 -10.51 -10.93
N THR A 152 17.86 -9.50 -11.77
CA THR A 152 18.78 -9.04 -12.82
C THR A 152 19.46 -7.75 -12.39
N LEU A 153 20.48 -7.33 -13.14
CA LEU A 153 21.19 -6.07 -12.87
C LEU A 153 20.37 -4.83 -13.28
N ASN A 154 19.40 -5.00 -14.18
CA ASN A 154 18.62 -3.91 -14.76
C ASN A 154 17.22 -3.87 -14.16
N ASP A 155 16.59 -2.70 -14.23
CA ASP A 155 15.19 -2.56 -13.83
C ASP A 155 14.28 -3.08 -14.95
N GLU A 156 13.23 -3.82 -14.56
CA GLU A 156 12.28 -4.42 -15.50
C GLU A 156 10.86 -4.05 -15.12
N LEU A 157 10.04 -3.73 -16.13
CA LEU A 157 8.60 -3.49 -15.99
C LEU A 157 7.84 -4.70 -16.54
N GLU A 158 7.19 -5.44 -15.64
CA GLU A 158 6.28 -6.54 -15.97
C GLU A 158 4.84 -6.06 -15.77
N ILE A 159 3.95 -6.30 -16.74
CA ILE A 159 2.51 -6.03 -16.58
C ILE A 159 1.85 -7.38 -16.36
N ILE A 160 1.10 -7.48 -15.27
CA ILE A 160 0.54 -8.72 -14.80
C ILE A 160 -0.93 -8.48 -14.51
N GLU A 161 -1.80 -9.42 -14.85
CA GLU A 161 -3.18 -9.37 -14.40
C GLU A 161 -3.22 -9.56 -12.87
N GLY A 162 -3.88 -8.64 -12.16
CA GLY A 162 -3.92 -8.65 -10.70
C GLY A 162 -4.96 -7.67 -10.14
N MET A 163 -5.22 -7.78 -8.86
CA MET A 163 -6.26 -7.05 -8.16
C MET A 163 -5.74 -6.53 -6.81
N LYS A 164 -6.01 -5.25 -6.50
CA LYS A 164 -5.75 -4.65 -5.19
C LYS A 164 -7.04 -4.21 -4.52
N PHE A 165 -7.13 -4.37 -3.20
CA PHE A 165 -8.18 -3.79 -2.39
C PHE A 165 -7.69 -3.38 -1.00
N ASP A 166 -8.37 -2.39 -0.41
CA ASP A 166 -7.93 -1.68 0.80
C ASP A 166 -8.42 -2.39 2.08
N ARG A 167 -8.04 -3.66 2.20
CA ARG A 167 -8.16 -4.43 3.45
C ARG A 167 -6.88 -5.23 3.66
N GLY A 168 -6.27 -5.09 4.83
CA GLY A 168 -5.10 -5.85 5.21
C GLY A 168 -5.37 -7.05 6.11
N TYR A 169 -4.30 -7.61 6.65
CA TYR A 169 -4.37 -8.77 7.55
C TYR A 169 -5.16 -8.44 8.82
N ILE A 170 -5.97 -9.39 9.29
CA ILE A 170 -6.73 -9.24 10.53
C ILE A 170 -5.80 -9.26 11.76
N SER A 171 -4.70 -10.01 11.68
CA SER A 171 -3.73 -10.16 12.78
C SER A 171 -2.30 -9.99 12.30
N PRO A 172 -1.47 -9.18 12.99
CA PRO A 172 -0.06 -9.00 12.64
C PRO A 172 0.78 -10.27 12.81
N TYR A 173 0.26 -11.29 13.52
CA TYR A 173 0.94 -12.57 13.67
C TYR A 173 1.03 -13.39 12.38
N PHE A 174 0.34 -12.98 11.31
CA PHE A 174 0.48 -13.60 9.99
C PHE A 174 1.75 -13.15 9.24
N ILE A 175 2.36 -12.02 9.63
CA ILE A 175 3.55 -11.46 8.98
C ILE A 175 4.63 -12.55 8.84
N ASN A 176 5.15 -12.69 7.62
CA ASN A 176 6.18 -13.68 7.29
C ASN A 176 7.40 -13.05 6.59
N SER A 177 7.33 -11.77 6.22
CA SER A 177 8.44 -11.02 5.66
C SER A 177 9.31 -10.41 6.76
N SER A 178 10.64 -10.50 6.58
CA SER A 178 11.63 -9.79 7.39
C SER A 178 11.81 -8.32 6.95
N LYS A 179 11.43 -7.98 5.71
CA LYS A 179 11.59 -6.66 5.08
C LYS A 179 10.26 -5.87 5.11
N GLY A 180 9.77 -5.57 6.30
CA GLY A 180 8.53 -4.80 6.53
C GLY A 180 7.35 -5.66 6.99
N ALA A 181 6.33 -5.00 7.54
CA ALA A 181 5.14 -5.64 8.11
C ALA A 181 4.16 -6.10 7.03
N LYS A 182 4.53 -7.19 6.33
CA LYS A 182 3.75 -7.78 5.24
C LYS A 182 3.72 -9.30 5.29
N VAL A 183 2.67 -9.88 4.73
CA VAL A 183 2.53 -11.30 4.42
C VAL A 183 2.74 -11.47 2.93
N GLU A 184 3.66 -12.33 2.53
CA GLU A 184 3.95 -12.65 1.12
C GLU A 184 3.85 -14.14 0.91
N PHE A 185 2.97 -14.57 0.00
CA PHE A 185 2.84 -15.97 -0.38
C PHE A 185 2.97 -16.13 -1.90
N GLN A 186 3.60 -17.23 -2.31
CA GLN A 186 3.70 -17.66 -3.70
C GLN A 186 2.87 -18.93 -3.89
N ASP A 187 2.26 -19.08 -5.08
CA ASP A 187 1.41 -20.22 -5.45
C ASP A 187 0.35 -20.55 -4.38
N ALA A 188 -0.36 -19.54 -3.91
CA ALA A 188 -1.33 -19.65 -2.82
C ALA A 188 -2.73 -20.06 -3.29
N LEU A 189 -3.47 -20.69 -2.39
CA LEU A 189 -4.90 -20.96 -2.51
C LEU A 189 -5.70 -19.83 -1.85
N LEU A 190 -6.87 -19.50 -2.42
CA LEU A 190 -7.83 -18.53 -1.89
C LEU A 190 -9.11 -19.22 -1.48
N LEU A 191 -9.55 -18.96 -0.25
CA LEU A 191 -10.87 -19.30 0.24
C LEU A 191 -11.69 -18.02 0.35
N LEU A 192 -12.81 -17.95 -0.37
CA LEU A 192 -13.67 -16.77 -0.43
C LEU A 192 -15.00 -17.07 0.26
N SER A 193 -15.32 -16.36 1.34
CA SER A 193 -16.57 -16.55 2.08
C SER A 193 -17.38 -15.26 2.15
N GLU A 194 -18.65 -15.32 1.75
CA GLU A 194 -19.56 -14.19 1.92
C GLU A 194 -19.90 -13.94 3.39
N LYS A 195 -19.93 -15.00 4.19
CA LYS A 195 -20.33 -14.99 5.60
C LYS A 195 -19.12 -14.92 6.54
N LYS A 196 -19.38 -14.53 7.78
CA LYS A 196 -18.41 -14.60 8.88
C LYS A 196 -17.99 -16.02 9.18
N ILE A 197 -16.72 -16.19 9.51
CA ILE A 197 -16.12 -17.45 9.94
C ILE A 197 -15.70 -17.31 11.40
N SER A 198 -16.53 -17.81 12.31
CA SER A 198 -16.27 -17.81 13.76
C SER A 198 -15.88 -19.19 14.29
N ASN A 199 -16.40 -20.26 13.68
CA ASN A 199 -16.17 -21.64 14.10
C ASN A 199 -15.05 -22.27 13.28
N VAL A 200 -14.03 -22.80 13.97
CA VAL A 200 -12.88 -23.44 13.35
C VAL A 200 -13.25 -24.70 12.53
N GLN A 201 -14.29 -25.44 12.93
CA GLN A 201 -14.70 -26.67 12.25
C GLN A 201 -15.01 -26.45 10.77
N THR A 202 -15.53 -25.27 10.43
CA THR A 202 -15.90 -24.90 9.05
C THR A 202 -14.68 -24.74 8.13
N ILE A 203 -13.50 -24.42 8.69
CA ILE A 203 -12.27 -24.17 7.91
C ILE A 203 -11.24 -25.30 8.00
N ILE A 204 -11.43 -26.28 8.91
CA ILE A 204 -10.51 -27.43 9.04
C ILE A 204 -10.29 -28.14 7.69
N PRO A 205 -11.34 -28.48 6.91
CA PRO A 205 -11.14 -29.17 5.64
C PRO A 205 -10.27 -28.37 4.66
N ALA A 206 -10.50 -27.05 4.55
CA ALA A 206 -9.69 -26.18 3.70
C ALA A 206 -8.22 -26.10 4.15
N LEU A 207 -7.98 -26.02 5.47
CA LEU A 207 -6.63 -26.01 6.04
C LEU A 207 -5.90 -27.34 5.80
N GLU A 208 -6.59 -28.46 5.96
CA GLU A 208 -6.05 -29.79 5.68
C GLU A 208 -5.66 -29.94 4.21
N MET A 209 -6.51 -29.51 3.29
CA MET A 209 -6.21 -29.53 1.84
C MET A 209 -5.00 -28.66 1.49
N ALA A 210 -4.94 -27.43 2.00
CA ALA A 210 -3.81 -26.54 1.76
C ALA A 210 -2.50 -27.14 2.28
N ASN A 211 -2.54 -27.73 3.48
CA ASN A 211 -1.38 -28.39 4.09
C ASN A 211 -0.97 -29.66 3.34
N GLN A 212 -1.91 -30.48 2.86
CA GLN A 212 -1.64 -31.66 2.04
C GLN A 212 -0.97 -31.29 0.71
N GLN A 213 -1.42 -30.20 0.07
CA GLN A 213 -0.82 -29.67 -1.15
C GLN A 213 0.47 -28.89 -0.89
N ARG A 214 0.83 -28.64 0.38
CA ARG A 214 1.94 -27.78 0.81
C ARG A 214 1.89 -26.39 0.19
N LYS A 215 0.69 -25.84 0.07
CA LYS A 215 0.46 -24.49 -0.46
C LYS A 215 -0.02 -23.55 0.65
N PRO A 216 0.35 -22.26 0.60
CA PRO A 216 -0.24 -21.26 1.47
C PRO A 216 -1.75 -21.11 1.23
N LEU A 217 -2.50 -20.80 2.27
CA LEU A 217 -3.94 -20.49 2.19
C LEU A 217 -4.21 -19.06 2.64
N VAL A 218 -4.92 -18.29 1.83
CA VAL A 218 -5.45 -16.98 2.24
C VAL A 218 -6.97 -17.03 2.28
N ILE A 219 -7.52 -16.64 3.42
CA ILE A 219 -8.95 -16.59 3.68
C ILE A 219 -9.43 -15.15 3.55
N ILE A 220 -10.36 -14.91 2.62
CA ILE A 220 -11.04 -13.62 2.44
C ILE A 220 -12.51 -13.85 2.79
N ALA A 221 -12.96 -13.28 3.91
CA ALA A 221 -14.31 -13.47 4.42
C ALA A 221 -14.93 -12.14 4.87
N GLU A 222 -16.24 -12.05 5.08
CA GLU A 222 -16.86 -10.88 5.73
C GLU A 222 -16.13 -10.52 7.03
N ASP A 223 -15.87 -11.53 7.86
CA ASP A 223 -15.00 -11.43 9.02
C ASP A 223 -14.45 -12.82 9.39
N VAL A 224 -13.28 -12.85 10.01
CA VAL A 224 -12.73 -14.05 10.65
C VAL A 224 -12.42 -13.72 12.09
N ASP A 225 -13.18 -14.27 13.01
CA ASP A 225 -13.15 -13.90 14.43
C ASP A 225 -13.19 -15.12 15.36
N GLY A 226 -13.25 -14.85 16.66
CA GLY A 226 -13.46 -15.85 17.71
C GLY A 226 -12.43 -17.00 17.71
N GLU A 227 -12.96 -18.22 17.74
CA GLU A 227 -12.18 -19.45 17.82
C GLU A 227 -11.38 -19.71 16.53
N ALA A 228 -11.98 -19.42 15.37
CA ALA A 228 -11.34 -19.59 14.08
C ALA A 228 -10.05 -18.75 13.98
N LEU A 229 -10.13 -17.44 14.26
CA LEU A 229 -8.96 -16.56 14.22
C LEU A 229 -7.87 -16.99 15.21
N SER A 230 -8.27 -17.33 16.43
CA SER A 230 -7.35 -17.77 17.48
C SER A 230 -6.58 -19.03 17.05
N THR A 231 -7.28 -19.99 16.44
CA THR A 231 -6.68 -21.24 15.99
C THR A 231 -5.73 -21.03 14.81
N LEU A 232 -6.10 -20.18 13.85
CA LEU A 232 -5.23 -19.81 12.73
C LEU A 232 -3.90 -19.21 13.20
N VAL A 233 -3.97 -18.25 14.14
CA VAL A 233 -2.78 -17.61 14.71
C VAL A 233 -1.91 -18.60 15.47
N VAL A 234 -2.51 -19.47 16.30
CA VAL A 234 -1.75 -20.47 17.05
C VAL A 234 -1.06 -21.46 16.12
N ASN A 235 -1.73 -21.94 15.08
CA ASN A 235 -1.13 -22.87 14.11
C ASN A 235 -0.03 -22.21 13.28
N ARG A 236 -0.21 -20.94 12.91
CA ARG A 236 0.82 -20.14 12.24
C ARG A 236 2.09 -19.98 13.09
N LEU A 237 1.94 -19.75 14.41
CA LEU A 237 3.05 -19.52 15.33
C LEU A 237 3.73 -20.82 15.79
N LYS A 238 2.96 -21.87 16.09
CA LYS A 238 3.50 -23.13 16.65
C LYS A 238 3.97 -24.10 15.57
N ILE A 239 3.20 -24.25 14.50
CA ILE A 239 3.43 -25.27 13.46
C ILE A 239 4.07 -24.63 12.22
N GLY A 240 4.00 -23.30 12.10
CA GLY A 240 4.48 -22.60 10.90
C GLY A 240 3.52 -22.72 9.73
N LEU A 241 2.24 -23.03 9.98
CA LEU A 241 1.22 -23.16 8.93
C LEU A 241 1.13 -21.87 8.11
N GLN A 242 1.30 -21.96 6.80
CA GLN A 242 1.28 -20.81 5.90
C GLN A 242 -0.16 -20.35 5.64
N VAL A 243 -0.71 -19.55 6.55
CA VAL A 243 -2.08 -19.04 6.47
C VAL A 243 -2.16 -17.56 6.79
N ALA A 244 -3.08 -16.84 6.15
CA ALA A 244 -3.46 -15.48 6.50
C ALA A 244 -4.96 -15.26 6.31
N ALA A 245 -5.53 -14.33 7.08
CA ALA A 245 -6.94 -13.96 6.98
C ALA A 245 -7.10 -12.45 6.78
N VAL A 246 -8.00 -12.08 5.87
CA VAL A 246 -8.28 -10.72 5.42
C VAL A 246 -9.80 -10.53 5.36
N LYS A 247 -10.28 -9.33 5.70
CA LYS A 247 -11.70 -9.00 5.53
C LYS A 247 -12.03 -8.70 4.08
N ALA A 248 -13.20 -9.12 3.62
CA ALA A 248 -13.68 -8.83 2.28
C ALA A 248 -13.86 -7.31 2.09
N PRO A 249 -13.52 -6.78 0.89
CA PRO A 249 -13.73 -5.37 0.57
C PRO A 249 -15.21 -5.05 0.32
N GLY A 250 -15.58 -3.79 0.53
CA GLY A 250 -16.96 -3.33 0.33
C GLY A 250 -17.92 -3.68 1.47
N PHE A 251 -19.20 -3.36 1.26
CA PHE A 251 -20.29 -3.61 2.20
C PHE A 251 -21.55 -4.02 1.43
N GLY A 252 -22.44 -4.81 2.05
CA GLY A 252 -23.70 -5.25 1.44
C GLY A 252 -23.50 -5.92 0.07
N ASP A 253 -24.32 -5.55 -0.91
CA ASP A 253 -24.31 -6.14 -2.25
C ASP A 253 -23.02 -5.85 -3.04
N ASN A 254 -22.34 -4.74 -2.75
CA ASN A 254 -21.05 -4.44 -3.34
C ASN A 254 -19.98 -5.46 -2.89
N ARG A 255 -20.03 -5.90 -1.63
CA ARG A 255 -19.14 -6.95 -1.11
C ARG A 255 -19.38 -8.28 -1.82
N LYS A 256 -20.65 -8.69 -1.97
CA LYS A 256 -21.02 -9.91 -2.70
C LYS A 256 -20.48 -9.88 -4.13
N SER A 257 -20.74 -8.79 -4.83
CA SER A 257 -20.30 -8.61 -6.22
C SER A 257 -18.78 -8.62 -6.35
N THR A 258 -18.06 -7.97 -5.42
CA THR A 258 -16.58 -7.94 -5.42
C THR A 258 -15.97 -9.31 -5.09
N LEU A 259 -16.58 -10.08 -4.17
CA LEU A 259 -16.15 -11.46 -3.90
C LEU A 259 -16.34 -12.36 -5.13
N SER A 260 -17.45 -12.21 -5.84
CA SER A 260 -17.71 -12.92 -7.10
C SER A 260 -16.67 -12.57 -8.17
N ASP A 261 -16.32 -11.29 -8.30
CA ASP A 261 -15.27 -10.84 -9.22
C ASP A 261 -13.91 -11.47 -8.89
N MET A 262 -13.54 -11.53 -7.59
CA MET A 262 -12.32 -12.21 -7.14
C MET A 262 -12.36 -13.72 -7.41
N ALA A 263 -13.51 -14.36 -7.21
CA ALA A 263 -13.68 -15.78 -7.48
C ALA A 263 -13.45 -16.11 -8.96
N ILE A 264 -14.06 -15.33 -9.86
CA ILE A 264 -13.87 -15.47 -11.31
C ILE A 264 -12.42 -15.21 -11.71
N ALA A 265 -11.81 -14.15 -11.19
CA ALA A 265 -10.42 -13.79 -11.51
C ALA A 265 -9.39 -14.83 -11.03
N THR A 266 -9.71 -15.58 -9.97
CA THR A 266 -8.81 -16.58 -9.38
C THR A 266 -9.19 -18.03 -9.70
N GLY A 267 -10.34 -18.26 -10.34
CA GLY A 267 -10.83 -19.58 -10.71
C GLY A 267 -11.40 -20.39 -9.54
N GLY A 268 -11.96 -19.72 -8.53
CA GLY A 268 -12.61 -20.36 -7.38
C GLY A 268 -14.09 -20.03 -7.28
N VAL A 269 -14.73 -20.42 -6.17
CA VAL A 269 -16.13 -20.10 -5.85
C VAL A 269 -16.24 -19.30 -4.55
N VAL A 270 -17.34 -18.58 -4.38
CA VAL A 270 -17.67 -17.90 -3.12
C VAL A 270 -18.58 -18.81 -2.29
N PHE A 271 -18.13 -19.14 -1.08
CA PHE A 271 -18.90 -19.92 -0.12
C PHE A 271 -19.92 -19.06 0.62
N GLY A 272 -21.09 -19.65 0.89
CA GLY A 272 -22.16 -18.99 1.63
C GLY A 272 -22.94 -17.94 0.85
N ASP A 273 -22.71 -17.85 -0.47
CA ASP A 273 -23.53 -17.10 -1.42
C ASP A 273 -24.90 -17.79 -1.57
N ASP A 274 -25.97 -17.00 -1.66
CA ASP A 274 -27.34 -17.47 -1.82
C ASP A 274 -27.53 -18.28 -3.12
N ALA A 275 -26.65 -18.08 -4.11
CA ALA A 275 -26.63 -18.81 -5.38
C ALA A 275 -25.83 -20.14 -5.36
N ASN A 276 -24.87 -20.31 -4.43
CA ASN A 276 -24.00 -21.49 -4.37
C ASN A 276 -24.36 -22.39 -3.18
N LEU A 277 -24.81 -23.61 -3.47
CA LEU A 277 -25.21 -24.60 -2.46
C LEU A 277 -24.03 -25.30 -1.75
N ILE A 278 -22.79 -25.02 -2.16
CA ILE A 278 -21.60 -25.66 -1.59
C ILE A 278 -21.33 -25.07 -0.21
N LYS A 279 -21.41 -25.92 0.81
CA LYS A 279 -21.06 -25.56 2.18
C LYS A 279 -19.55 -25.56 2.35
N LEU A 280 -19.06 -24.75 3.29
CA LEU A 280 -17.62 -24.63 3.53
C LEU A 280 -17.00 -25.93 4.03
N GLU A 281 -17.79 -26.75 4.74
CA GLU A 281 -17.38 -28.05 5.25
C GLU A 281 -17.13 -29.08 4.13
N ASP A 282 -17.73 -28.90 2.96
CA ASP A 282 -17.68 -29.83 1.82
C ASP A 282 -16.72 -29.36 0.71
N VAL A 283 -15.85 -28.38 1.01
CA VAL A 283 -14.90 -27.78 0.07
C VAL A 283 -14.10 -28.82 -0.71
N GLN A 284 -13.96 -28.61 -2.02
CA GLN A 284 -13.08 -29.37 -2.90
C GLN A 284 -11.88 -28.52 -3.36
N PRO A 285 -10.78 -29.14 -3.81
CA PRO A 285 -9.63 -28.41 -4.35
C PRO A 285 -9.96 -27.49 -5.54
N SER A 286 -11.01 -27.81 -6.31
CA SER A 286 -11.50 -27.00 -7.43
C SER A 286 -12.23 -25.73 -7.00
N ASP A 287 -12.71 -25.69 -5.75
CA ASP A 287 -13.54 -24.61 -5.24
C ASP A 287 -12.69 -23.46 -4.70
N LEU A 288 -11.43 -23.75 -4.37
CA LEU A 288 -10.45 -22.77 -3.94
C LEU A 288 -9.86 -22.03 -5.15
N GLY A 289 -9.85 -20.70 -5.08
CA GLY A 289 -9.16 -19.87 -6.07
C GLY A 289 -7.65 -20.11 -6.02
N GLN A 290 -6.96 -19.86 -7.12
CA GLN A 290 -5.51 -20.01 -7.21
C GLN A 290 -4.85 -18.72 -7.69
N VAL A 291 -3.76 -18.35 -7.04
CA VAL A 291 -2.99 -17.15 -7.36
C VAL A 291 -1.50 -17.48 -7.41
N GLY A 292 -0.78 -16.87 -8.35
CA GLY A 292 0.67 -17.00 -8.41
C GLY A 292 1.36 -16.28 -7.26
N GLU A 293 0.82 -15.14 -6.81
CA GLU A 293 1.37 -14.41 -5.68
C GLU A 293 0.31 -13.56 -4.98
N ILE A 294 0.43 -13.43 -3.66
CA ILE A 294 -0.41 -12.53 -2.86
C ILE A 294 0.44 -11.80 -1.81
N VAL A 295 0.25 -10.49 -1.71
CA VAL A 295 0.93 -9.61 -0.76
C VAL A 295 -0.12 -8.91 0.08
N ILE A 296 -0.02 -9.05 1.41
CA ILE A 296 -0.98 -8.48 2.37
C ILE A 296 -0.22 -7.59 3.34
N THR A 297 -0.62 -6.34 3.45
CA THR A 297 -0.11 -5.36 4.42
C THR A 297 -1.15 -5.12 5.51
N LYS A 298 -0.93 -4.12 6.36
CA LYS A 298 -1.91 -3.71 7.38
C LYS A 298 -3.19 -3.15 6.75
N ASP A 299 -3.05 -2.44 5.64
CA ASP A 299 -4.13 -1.64 5.06
C ASP A 299 -4.60 -2.21 3.71
N ASP A 300 -3.70 -2.86 2.95
CA ASP A 300 -3.97 -3.32 1.59
C ASP A 300 -3.70 -4.82 1.38
N THR A 301 -4.45 -5.42 0.47
CA THR A 301 -4.16 -6.75 -0.10
C THR A 301 -4.02 -6.65 -1.62
N LEU A 302 -3.02 -7.32 -2.15
CA LEU A 302 -2.70 -7.40 -3.57
C LEU A 302 -2.63 -8.85 -4.01
N ILE A 303 -3.47 -9.22 -4.97
CA ILE A 303 -3.53 -10.52 -5.63
C ILE A 303 -2.91 -10.39 -7.02
N LEU A 304 -1.96 -11.27 -7.37
CA LEU A 304 -1.28 -11.27 -8.66
C LEU A 304 -1.35 -12.64 -9.33
N LYS A 305 -1.44 -12.67 -10.66
CA LYS A 305 -1.45 -13.90 -11.46
C LYS A 305 -2.56 -14.87 -11.01
N GLY A 306 -3.79 -14.36 -10.90
CA GLY A 306 -4.96 -15.22 -10.69
C GLY A 306 -5.09 -16.24 -11.83
N LYS A 307 -5.41 -17.50 -11.51
CA LYS A 307 -5.54 -18.57 -12.50
C LYS A 307 -6.98 -18.76 -12.98
N GLY A 308 -7.78 -17.69 -12.98
CA GLY A 308 -9.11 -17.67 -13.55
C GLY A 308 -9.11 -17.87 -15.07
N ASN A 309 -10.23 -18.34 -15.60
CA ASN A 309 -10.39 -18.48 -17.04
C ASN A 309 -10.59 -17.11 -17.69
N LYS A 310 -9.70 -16.75 -18.63
CA LYS A 310 -9.72 -15.43 -19.29
C LYS A 310 -11.05 -15.11 -19.96
N ALA A 311 -11.72 -16.09 -20.56
CA ALA A 311 -13.02 -15.89 -21.18
C ALA A 311 -14.11 -15.49 -20.15
N ASP A 312 -14.03 -16.02 -18.94
CA ASP A 312 -14.98 -15.68 -17.86
C ASP A 312 -14.70 -14.29 -17.29
N ILE A 313 -13.42 -13.92 -17.17
CA ILE A 313 -12.99 -12.58 -16.74
C ILE A 313 -13.43 -11.53 -17.77
N ASP A 314 -13.20 -11.77 -19.06
CA ASP A 314 -13.58 -10.85 -20.14
C ASP A 314 -15.10 -10.66 -20.20
N ARG A 315 -15.86 -11.76 -20.11
CA ARG A 315 -17.33 -11.73 -20.02
C ARG A 315 -17.81 -10.95 -18.80
N ARG A 316 -17.16 -11.12 -17.64
CA ARG A 316 -17.50 -10.38 -16.43
C ARG A 316 -17.21 -8.89 -16.57
N ALA A 317 -16.08 -8.54 -17.17
CA ALA A 317 -15.73 -7.15 -17.45
C ALA A 317 -16.73 -6.50 -18.41
N GLU A 318 -17.20 -7.21 -19.44
CA GLU A 318 -18.24 -6.74 -20.36
C GLU A 318 -19.57 -6.51 -19.65
N GLN A 319 -20.02 -7.45 -18.81
CA GLN A 319 -21.22 -7.27 -17.98
C GLN A 319 -21.15 -6.00 -17.12
N ILE A 320 -20.00 -5.72 -16.51
CA ILE A 320 -19.82 -4.51 -15.70
C ILE A 320 -19.82 -3.25 -16.59
N ARG A 321 -19.27 -3.30 -17.80
CA ARG A 321 -19.35 -2.18 -18.76
C ARG A 321 -20.78 -1.86 -19.15
N ASP A 322 -21.61 -2.88 -19.37
CA ASP A 322 -23.02 -2.69 -19.70
C ASP A 322 -23.78 -2.08 -18.51
N GLN A 323 -23.54 -2.57 -17.29
CA GLN A 323 -24.10 -2.01 -16.06
C GLN A 323 -23.74 -0.52 -15.85
N ILE A 324 -22.51 -0.12 -16.22
CA ILE A 324 -22.06 1.28 -16.16
C ILE A 324 -22.84 2.18 -17.12
N GLN A 325 -23.28 1.65 -18.27
CA GLN A 325 -24.06 2.41 -19.25
C GLN A 325 -25.53 2.52 -18.85
N GLU A 326 -26.06 1.50 -18.20
CA GLU A 326 -27.46 1.45 -17.77
C GLU A 326 -27.73 2.24 -16.48
N THR A 327 -26.77 2.30 -15.56
CA THR A 327 -26.98 3.00 -14.29
C THR A 327 -27.05 4.52 -14.47
N THR A 328 -28.04 5.13 -13.85
CA THR A 328 -28.18 6.59 -13.76
C THR A 328 -27.60 7.17 -12.47
N SER A 329 -27.14 6.31 -11.55
CA SER A 329 -26.58 6.72 -10.25
C SER A 329 -25.08 6.95 -10.38
N GLU A 330 -24.61 8.17 -10.13
CA GLU A 330 -23.17 8.49 -10.16
C GLU A 330 -22.38 7.65 -9.16
N TYR A 331 -22.94 7.40 -7.97
CA TYR A 331 -22.33 6.56 -6.94
C TYR A 331 -22.15 5.10 -7.40
N GLU A 332 -23.17 4.50 -8.01
CA GLU A 332 -23.04 3.13 -8.52
C GLU A 332 -22.08 3.06 -9.69
N LYS A 333 -22.10 4.07 -10.56
CA LYS A 333 -21.19 4.18 -11.70
C LYS A 333 -19.72 4.21 -11.24
N GLU A 334 -19.41 4.98 -10.21
CA GLU A 334 -18.08 5.03 -9.59
C GLU A 334 -17.67 3.64 -9.07
N LYS A 335 -18.54 2.95 -8.34
CA LYS A 335 -18.24 1.61 -7.80
C LYS A 335 -18.09 0.53 -8.88
N LEU A 336 -18.87 0.60 -9.94
CA LEU A 336 -18.71 -0.28 -11.09
C LEU A 336 -17.41 0.01 -11.84
N GLN A 337 -17.01 1.29 -11.97
CA GLN A 337 -15.73 1.67 -12.55
C GLN A 337 -14.54 1.16 -11.73
N GLU A 338 -14.58 1.28 -10.40
CA GLU A 338 -13.55 0.70 -9.52
C GLU A 338 -13.42 -0.82 -9.71
N ARG A 339 -14.54 -1.54 -9.76
CA ARG A 339 -14.56 -3.00 -9.98
C ARG A 339 -14.04 -3.37 -11.36
N LEU A 340 -14.45 -2.64 -12.39
CA LEU A 340 -13.96 -2.84 -13.76
C LEU A 340 -12.46 -2.59 -13.84
N ALA A 341 -11.95 -1.52 -13.22
CA ALA A 341 -10.53 -1.22 -13.20
C ALA A 341 -9.72 -2.36 -12.56
N ARG A 342 -10.22 -2.91 -11.45
CA ARG A 342 -9.61 -4.06 -10.75
C ARG A 342 -9.62 -5.36 -11.53
N LEU A 343 -10.59 -5.56 -12.43
CA LEU A 343 -10.69 -6.76 -13.27
C LEU A 343 -9.96 -6.61 -14.61
N ALA A 344 -10.03 -5.44 -15.22
CA ALA A 344 -9.58 -5.19 -16.59
C ALA A 344 -8.19 -4.52 -16.66
N SER A 345 -7.76 -3.80 -15.62
CA SER A 345 -6.47 -3.12 -15.62
C SER A 345 -5.43 -3.99 -14.95
N GLY A 346 -4.34 -4.26 -15.68
CA GLY A 346 -3.20 -4.99 -15.14
C GLY A 346 -2.54 -4.24 -14.00
N VAL A 347 -1.91 -4.98 -13.09
CA VAL A 347 -0.94 -4.48 -12.13
C VAL A 347 0.42 -4.41 -12.80
N ALA A 348 1.07 -3.25 -12.74
CA ALA A 348 2.47 -3.13 -13.12
C ALA A 348 3.35 -3.55 -11.94
N VAL A 349 4.33 -4.40 -12.21
CA VAL A 349 5.36 -4.81 -11.27
C VAL A 349 6.69 -4.28 -11.77
N LEU A 350 7.31 -3.43 -10.95
CA LEU A 350 8.65 -2.88 -11.16
C LEU A 350 9.65 -3.77 -10.42
N HIS A 351 10.42 -4.54 -11.16
CA HIS A 351 11.54 -5.30 -10.62
C HIS A 351 12.77 -4.40 -10.58
N VAL A 352 13.25 -4.08 -9.39
CA VAL A 352 14.39 -3.18 -9.18
C VAL A 352 15.67 -4.01 -9.20
N GLY A 353 16.51 -3.77 -10.20
CA GLY A 353 17.79 -4.45 -10.36
C GLY A 353 18.89 -3.85 -9.50
N GLY A 354 20.00 -4.57 -9.36
CA GLY A 354 21.19 -4.09 -8.68
C GLY A 354 22.25 -5.17 -8.47
N SER A 355 23.46 -4.75 -8.12
CA SER A 355 24.62 -5.63 -7.97
C SER A 355 24.78 -6.21 -6.55
N SER A 356 24.13 -5.59 -5.57
CA SER A 356 24.17 -6.02 -4.17
C SER A 356 22.81 -5.80 -3.49
N GLU A 357 22.53 -6.57 -2.44
CA GLU A 357 21.28 -6.43 -1.69
C GLU A 357 21.10 -5.03 -1.08
N VAL A 358 22.20 -4.41 -0.62
CA VAL A 358 22.17 -3.06 -0.04
C VAL A 358 21.80 -2.02 -1.10
N GLU A 359 22.35 -2.14 -2.31
CA GLU A 359 22.03 -1.27 -3.44
C GLU A 359 20.57 -1.43 -3.88
N VAL A 360 20.09 -2.67 -4.03
CA VAL A 360 18.69 -2.95 -4.42
C VAL A 360 17.73 -2.38 -3.39
N ASN A 361 18.00 -2.55 -2.08
CA ASN A 361 17.15 -2.02 -1.03
C ASN A 361 17.11 -0.47 -1.04
N GLU A 362 18.24 0.20 -1.21
CA GLU A 362 18.28 1.67 -1.31
C GLU A 362 17.53 2.17 -2.55
N LYS A 363 17.76 1.53 -3.69
CA LYS A 363 17.11 1.90 -4.95
C LYS A 363 15.60 1.65 -4.87
N LYS A 364 15.18 0.56 -4.24
CA LYS A 364 13.77 0.26 -4.00
C LYS A 364 13.09 1.29 -3.11
N ASP A 365 13.74 1.74 -2.03
CA ASP A 365 13.23 2.83 -1.20
C ASP A 365 12.99 4.09 -2.08
N ARG A 366 13.96 4.46 -2.94
CA ARG A 366 13.79 5.58 -3.89
C ARG A 366 12.67 5.38 -4.92
N VAL A 367 12.49 4.17 -5.45
CA VAL A 367 11.41 3.86 -6.41
C VAL A 367 10.05 3.95 -5.73
N ASN A 368 9.92 3.48 -4.49
CA ASN A 368 8.68 3.61 -3.71
C ASN A 368 8.34 5.07 -3.43
N ASP A 369 9.31 5.87 -2.99
CA ASP A 369 9.11 7.31 -2.75
C ASP A 369 8.66 8.02 -4.03
N ALA A 370 9.32 7.73 -5.16
CA ALA A 370 8.97 8.29 -6.45
C ALA A 370 7.57 7.86 -6.91
N LEU A 371 7.19 6.61 -6.68
CA LEU A 371 5.86 6.10 -7.01
C LEU A 371 4.78 6.81 -6.19
N ASN A 372 4.97 6.93 -4.88
CA ASN A 372 4.02 7.63 -4.00
C ASN A 372 3.88 9.11 -4.39
N ALA A 373 5.00 9.79 -4.64
CA ALA A 373 5.01 11.18 -5.09
C ALA A 373 4.24 11.36 -6.42
N THR A 374 4.39 10.43 -7.36
CA THR A 374 3.65 10.50 -8.64
C THR A 374 2.16 10.28 -8.47
N ARG A 375 1.74 9.39 -7.57
CA ARG A 375 0.31 9.19 -7.24
C ARG A 375 -0.30 10.45 -6.63
N ALA A 376 0.36 10.99 -5.60
CA ALA A 376 -0.08 12.24 -4.97
C ALA A 376 -0.17 13.41 -5.96
N ALA A 377 0.80 13.51 -6.89
CA ALA A 377 0.82 14.53 -7.92
C ALA A 377 -0.34 14.38 -8.94
N VAL A 378 -0.73 13.15 -9.27
CA VAL A 378 -1.87 12.90 -10.17
C VAL A 378 -3.21 13.24 -9.49
N GLU A 379 -3.32 13.00 -8.18
CA GLU A 379 -4.53 13.26 -7.39
C GLU A 379 -4.72 14.76 -7.04
N GLU A 380 -3.70 15.43 -6.49
CA GLU A 380 -3.82 16.80 -5.97
C GLU A 380 -3.17 17.88 -6.86
N GLY A 381 -2.41 17.47 -7.87
CA GLY A 381 -1.63 18.34 -8.74
C GLY A 381 -0.21 18.62 -8.22
N ILE A 382 0.48 19.53 -8.91
CA ILE A 382 1.88 19.88 -8.65
C ILE A 382 2.07 21.36 -8.35
N VAL A 383 3.08 21.65 -7.54
CA VAL A 383 3.52 23.02 -7.18
C VAL A 383 5.02 23.20 -7.46
N PRO A 384 5.54 24.45 -7.54
CA PRO A 384 6.97 24.68 -7.71
C PRO A 384 7.84 24.06 -6.59
N GLY A 385 8.78 23.19 -6.97
CA GLY A 385 9.64 22.46 -6.05
C GLY A 385 10.75 23.28 -5.37
N GLY A 386 11.67 22.58 -4.71
CA GLY A 386 12.87 23.17 -4.09
C GLY A 386 12.60 24.07 -2.88
N GLY A 387 11.42 23.96 -2.26
CA GLY A 387 10.97 24.83 -1.16
C GLY A 387 10.41 26.18 -1.62
N SER A 388 10.43 26.47 -2.92
CA SER A 388 9.94 27.75 -3.46
C SER A 388 8.43 27.93 -3.26
N ALA A 389 7.64 26.85 -3.32
CA ALA A 389 6.20 26.91 -3.03
C ALA A 389 5.91 27.49 -1.64
N LEU A 390 6.63 27.04 -0.60
CA LEU A 390 6.46 27.54 0.77
C LEU A 390 6.86 29.02 0.89
N ILE A 391 7.95 29.43 0.25
CA ILE A 391 8.40 30.84 0.24
C ILE A 391 7.35 31.74 -0.43
N ARG A 392 6.73 31.28 -1.52
CA ARG A 392 5.68 32.02 -2.24
C ARG A 392 4.34 32.09 -1.49
N CYS A 393 4.20 31.36 -0.39
CA CYS A 393 3.04 31.47 0.50
C CYS A 393 3.20 32.54 1.58
N ILE A 394 4.38 33.18 1.68
CA ILE A 394 4.57 34.34 2.55
C ILE A 394 3.70 35.49 2.03
N PRO A 395 2.92 36.17 2.89
CA PRO A 395 2.03 37.27 2.52
C PRO A 395 2.70 38.43 1.77
#